data_AF-A0A853BYM2-F1
#
_entry.id   AF-A0A853BYM2-F1
#
_cell.length_a   1.000
_cell.length_b   1.000
_cell.length_c   1.000
_cell.angle_alpha   90.00
_cell.angle_beta   90.00
_cell.angle_gamma   90.00
#
_symmetry.space_group_name_H-M   'P 1'
#
loop_
_entity.id
_entity.type
_entity.pdbx_description
1 polymer ?
#
loop_
_entity_poly.entity_id
_entity_poly.type
_entity_poly.pdbx_seq_one_letter_code
_entity_poly.pdbx_strand_id
1 'polypeptide(L)' 'MIEAVCAEVGESYEEVSIVGDADLEQRFANEIPVTFVDGRQHDFWRVSPVRLRAALRGR' A
#
# COMPACT_ATOMS: atom_id res chain seq x y z
N MET A 1 -0.92 11.14 0.24
CA MET A 1 0.53 10.82 0.33
C MET A 1 0.91 9.77 -0.72
N ILE A 2 0.22 8.62 -0.73
CA ILE A 2 0.42 7.56 -1.75
C ILE A 2 0.20 8.14 -3.15
N GLU A 3 -0.93 8.80 -3.38
CA GLU A 3 -1.25 9.50 -4.64
C GLU A 3 -0.11 10.36 -5.17
N ALA A 4 0.45 11.22 -4.31
CA ALA A 4 1.54 12.12 -4.70
C ALA A 4 2.82 11.36 -5.08
N VAL A 5 3.15 10.29 -4.36
CA VAL A 5 4.31 9.44 -4.67
C VAL A 5 4.09 8.70 -5.99
N CYS A 6 2.93 8.07 -6.16
CA CYS A 6 2.54 7.36 -7.38
C CYS A 6 2.58 8.30 -8.60
N ALA A 7 1.99 9.50 -8.48
CA ALA A 7 2.04 10.52 -9.54
C ALA A 7 3.48 10.98 -9.85
N GLU A 8 4.34 11.13 -8.84
CA GLU A 8 5.75 11.49 -9.00
C GLU A 8 6.54 10.45 -9.79
N VAL A 9 6.24 9.15 -9.61
CA VAL A 9 6.95 8.05 -10.29
C VAL A 9 6.22 7.54 -11.54
N GLY A 10 5.04 8.08 -11.86
CA GLY A 10 4.24 7.65 -13.01
C GLY A 10 3.51 6.32 -12.83
N GLU A 11 3.25 5.92 -11.58
CA GLU A 11 2.56 4.67 -11.23
C GLU A 11 1.12 4.94 -10.81
N SER A 12 0.27 3.92 -10.93
CA SER A 12 -1.09 3.91 -10.39
C SER A 12 -1.19 3.02 -9.16
N TYR A 13 -2.24 3.20 -8.36
CA TYR A 13 -2.55 2.33 -7.24
C TYR A 13 -4.06 2.08 -7.18
N GLU A 14 -4.46 1.03 -6.48
CA GLU A 14 -5.85 0.68 -6.21
C GLU A 14 -6.10 0.71 -4.70
N GLU A 15 -7.26 1.20 -4.30
CA GLU A 15 -7.72 1.12 -2.91
C GLU A 15 -8.66 -0.08 -2.76
N VAL A 16 -8.27 -1.01 -1.89
CA VAL A 16 -9.07 -2.18 -1.58
C VAL A 16 -9.61 -2.03 -0.17
N SER A 17 -10.94 -1.99 -0.04
CA SER A 17 -11.60 -2.06 1.27
C SER A 17 -11.57 -3.49 1.77
N ILE A 18 -11.24 -3.68 3.05
CA ILE A 18 -11.36 -5.00 3.68
C ILE A 18 -12.82 -5.31 4.06
N VAL A 19 -13.68 -4.29 4.20
CA VAL A 19 -15.03 -4.46 4.76
C VAL A 19 -15.85 -5.41 3.89
N GLY A 20 -16.32 -6.50 4.49
CA GLY A 20 -17.11 -7.53 3.81
C GLY A 20 -16.29 -8.62 3.10
N ASP A 21 -14.95 -8.56 3.17
CA ASP A 21 -14.06 -9.63 2.76
C ASP A 21 -13.49 -10.32 4.00
N ALA A 22 -14.01 -11.52 4.32
CA ALA A 22 -13.67 -12.22 5.55
C ALA A 22 -12.18 -12.56 5.65
N ASP A 23 -11.51 -12.86 4.52
CA ASP A 23 -10.09 -13.19 4.50
C ASP A 23 -9.24 -11.94 4.75
N LEU A 24 -9.59 -10.81 4.14
CA LEU A 24 -8.88 -9.54 4.36
C LEU A 24 -9.14 -8.97 5.76
N GLU A 25 -10.36 -9.09 6.28
CA GLU A 25 -10.69 -8.69 7.66
C GLU A 25 -9.89 -9.50 8.67
N GLN A 26 -9.85 -10.82 8.53
CA GLN A 26 -9.08 -11.68 9.42
C GLN A 26 -7.59 -11.33 9.40
N ARG A 27 -7.05 -10.97 8.23
CA ARG A 27 -5.62 -10.72 8.05
C ARG A 27 -5.18 -9.32 8.44
N PHE A 28 -5.96 -8.28 8.11
CA PHE A 28 -5.48 -6.90 8.13
C PHE A 28 -6.27 -5.94 9.01
N ALA A 29 -7.34 -6.37 9.69
CA ALA A 29 -8.20 -5.48 10.50
C ALA A 29 -7.43 -4.61 11.51
N ASN A 30 -6.32 -5.12 12.05
CA ASN A 30 -5.50 -4.41 13.05
C ASN A 30 -4.31 -3.65 12.47
N GLU A 31 -4.08 -3.71 11.16
CA GLU A 31 -2.86 -3.24 10.48
C GLU A 31 -3.12 -2.10 9.48
N ILE A 32 -4.40 -1.76 9.24
CA ILE A 32 -4.82 -0.74 8.28
C ILE A 32 -4.19 0.63 8.61
N PRO A 33 -3.74 1.40 7.60
CA PRO A 33 -3.63 1.04 6.18
C PRO A 33 -2.47 0.07 5.93
N VAL A 34 -2.69 -0.93 5.07
CA VAL A 34 -1.66 -1.85 4.56
C VAL A 34 -1.42 -1.55 3.08
N THR A 35 -0.16 -1.45 2.66
CA THR A 35 0.20 -1.25 1.25
C THR A 35 0.94 -2.46 0.71
N PHE A 36 0.75 -2.72 -0.58
CA PHE A 36 1.46 -3.74 -1.33
C PHE A 36 2.20 -3.08 -2.48
N VAL A 37 3.40 -3.56 -2.78
CA VAL A 37 4.17 -3.23 -3.99
C VAL A 37 4.53 -4.55 -4.64
N ASP A 38 4.18 -4.71 -5.91
CA ASP A 38 4.43 -5.93 -6.71
C ASP A 38 3.98 -7.22 -5.99
N GLY A 39 2.78 -7.19 -5.39
CA GLY A 39 2.17 -8.31 -4.67
C GLY A 39 2.79 -8.61 -3.29
N ARG A 40 3.75 -7.80 -2.83
CA ARG A 40 4.40 -7.96 -1.52
C ARG A 40 3.99 -6.85 -0.58
N GLN A 41 3.58 -7.20 0.65
CA GLN A 41 3.25 -6.22 1.68
C GLN A 41 4.48 -5.33 1.94
N HIS A 42 4.28 -4.01 1.88
CA HIS A 42 5.32 -3.00 1.95
C HIS A 42 5.30 -2.23 3.28
N ASP A 43 4.13 -1.72 3.67
CA ASP A 43 3.92 -0.98 4.91
C ASP A 43 2.57 -1.32 5.55
N PHE A 44 2.47 -1.06 6.86
CA PHE A 44 1.24 -1.12 7.65
C PHE A 44 1.23 0.03 8.69
N TRP A 45 0.05 0.44 9.16
CA TRP A 45 -0.23 1.59 10.04
C TRP A 45 0.18 2.98 9.52
N ARG A 46 1.45 3.15 9.13
CA ARG A 46 1.97 4.40 8.61
C ARG A 46 2.82 4.12 7.39
N VAL A 47 2.34 4.58 6.25
CA VAL A 47 3.08 4.52 5.00
C VAL A 47 4.21 5.55 5.01
N SER A 48 5.43 5.12 4.74
CA SER A 48 6.57 6.03 4.57
C SER A 48 6.69 6.41 3.09
N PRO A 49 6.56 7.70 2.72
CA PRO A 49 6.65 8.10 1.32
C PRO A 49 8.08 7.96 0.78
N VAL A 50 9.08 7.97 1.65
CA VAL A 50 10.48 7.74 1.27
C VAL A 50 10.71 6.28 0.91
N ARG A 51 10.21 5.36 1.74
CA ARG A 51 10.32 3.91 1.47
C ARG A 51 9.47 3.49 0.28
N LEU A 52 8.27 4.05 0.14
CA LEU A 52 7.40 3.80 -1.00
C LEU A 52 8.07 4.22 -2.31
N ARG A 53 8.65 5.43 -2.39
CA ARG A 53 9.42 5.85 -3.57
C ARG A 53 10.57 4.91 -3.89
N ALA A 54 11.34 4.50 -2.87
CA ALA A 54 12.47 3.61 -3.07
C ALA A 54 12.02 2.25 -3.64
N ALA A 55 10.90 1.70 -3.14
CA ALA A 55 10.34 0.46 -3.64
C ALA A 55 9.83 0.57 -5.08
N LEU A 56 9.16 1.68 -5.44
CA LEU A 56 8.63 1.89 -6.79
C LEU A 56 9.71 2.23 -7.83
N ARG A 57 10.84 2.82 -7.42
CA ARG A 57 11.98 3.14 -8.31
C ARG A 57 12.96 1.99 -8.48
N GLY A 58 13.05 1.07 -7.52
CA GLY A 58 14.01 -0.04 -7.52
C GLY A 58 13.62 -1.23 -8.39
N ARG A 59 12.82 -0.98 -9.44
CA ARG A 59 12.33 -1.98 -10.39
C ARG A 59 13.38 -2.32 -11.44
#